data_AF-A0A6J1SY24-F1
#
_entry.id   AF-A0A6J1SY24-F1
#
_cell.length_a   1.000
_cell.length_b   1.000
_cell.length_c   1.000
_cell.angle_alpha   90.00
_cell.angle_beta   90.00
_cell.angle_gamma   90.00
#
_symmetry.space_group_name_H-M   'P 1'
#
loop_
_entity.id
_entity.type
_entity.pdbx_description
1 polymer ?
#
loop_
_entity_poly.entity_id
_entity_poly.type
_entity_poly.pdbx_seq_one_letter_code
_entity_poly.pdbx_strand_id
1 'polypeptide(L)'
;MPLTYREAVQIGLLLACVPLQYMLTMNMELDQSSSIGRIFSTDFQNFRDNWLSTESWAKSAMIHVLMNGIFPNPVPIMYYGTIGENESPAHEVLRFRQERGYFTASQGIRWKRPSHLHFRIGQVVKHRSEGYTGVVIGWDLKASASETWLFREYGDLQALRSWPHYSILVDERDPISTATMAPEATYVVQQELELMPNTEVQHSMLGNFFVAYDGGQYIAQDWLKNLYPKD
;
A
#
# COMPACT_ATOMS: atom_id res chain seq x y z
N MET A 1 49.17 4.22 -4.68
CA MET A 1 49.71 5.60 -4.81
C MET A 1 49.11 6.43 -3.68
N PRO A 2 49.90 7.15 -2.87
CA PRO A 2 49.36 7.98 -1.80
C PRO A 2 48.54 9.14 -2.38
N LEU A 3 47.38 9.42 -1.79
CA LEU A 3 46.49 10.50 -2.22
C LEU A 3 47.21 11.84 -2.06
N THR A 4 47.25 12.65 -3.11
CA THR A 4 47.83 14.00 -3.01
C THR A 4 46.87 14.92 -2.25
N TYR A 5 47.41 15.95 -1.57
CA TYR A 5 46.61 16.89 -0.77
C TYR A 5 45.46 17.53 -1.57
N ARG A 6 45.70 17.83 -2.85
CA ARG A 6 44.70 18.39 -3.76
C ARG A 6 43.55 17.42 -4.03
N GLU A 7 43.85 16.15 -4.24
CA GLU A 7 42.86 15.09 -4.46
C GLU A 7 42.04 14.83 -3.19
N ALA A 8 42.67 14.88 -2.01
CA ALA A 8 41.99 14.76 -0.73
C ALA A 8 40.95 15.88 -0.53
N VAL A 9 41.32 17.12 -0.86
CA VAL A 9 40.40 18.28 -0.76
C VAL A 9 39.27 18.17 -1.78
N GLN A 10 39.56 17.72 -3.01
CA GLN A 10 38.54 17.53 -4.04
C GLN A 10 37.53 16.45 -3.67
N ILE A 11 38.00 15.31 -3.13
CA ILE A 11 37.13 14.23 -2.66
C ILE A 11 36.30 14.68 -1.45
N GLY A 12 36.91 15.43 -0.52
CA GLY A 12 36.19 16.01 0.62
C GLY A 12 35.07 16.95 0.19
N LEU A 13 35.32 17.81 -0.81
CA LEU A 13 34.31 18.69 -1.40
C LEU A 13 33.17 17.90 -2.06
N LEU A 14 33.49 16.87 -2.84
CA LEU A 14 32.49 16.02 -3.49
C LEU A 14 31.62 15.25 -2.49
N LEU A 15 32.22 14.75 -1.41
CA LEU A 15 31.49 14.06 -0.34
C LEU A 15 30.62 15.01 0.48
N ALA A 16 31.00 16.28 0.59
CA ALA A 16 30.22 17.31 1.28
C ALA A 16 29.04 17.83 0.44
N CYS A 17 29.05 17.68 -0.89
CA CYS A 17 27.98 18.17 -1.76
C CYS A 17 26.61 17.53 -1.47
N VAL A 18 26.56 16.21 -1.26
CA VAL A 18 25.28 15.49 -1.03
C VAL A 18 24.63 15.88 0.31
N PRO A 19 25.37 15.93 1.43
CA PRO A 19 24.87 16.50 2.70
C PRO A 19 24.35 17.93 2.56
N LEU A 20 25.09 18.76 1.85
CA LEU A 20 24.78 20.18 1.70
C LEU A 20 23.52 20.38 0.84
N GLN A 21 23.35 19.58 -0.22
CA GLN A 21 22.12 19.53 -1.02
C GLN A 21 20.93 19.03 -0.19
N TYR A 22 21.09 17.99 0.62
CA TYR A 22 20.04 17.48 1.50
C TYR A 22 19.57 18.54 2.51
N MET A 23 20.53 19.23 3.16
CA MET A 23 20.22 20.32 4.11
C MET A 23 19.53 21.50 3.43
N LEU A 24 19.91 21.86 2.20
CA LEU A 24 19.26 22.96 1.47
C LEU A 24 17.84 22.61 1.01
N THR A 25 17.59 21.36 0.62
CA THR A 25 16.29 20.92 0.10
C THR A 25 15.25 20.82 1.20
N MET A 26 15.64 20.36 2.40
CA MET A 26 14.74 20.23 3.55
C MET A 26 14.36 21.59 4.17
N ASN A 27 15.19 22.62 3.96
CA ASN A 27 14.96 23.98 4.46
C ASN A 27 14.28 24.91 3.44
N MET A 28 13.94 24.44 2.23
CA MET A 28 13.24 25.26 1.24
C MET A 28 11.75 25.47 1.55
N GLU A 29 11.20 24.72 2.50
CA GLU A 29 9.97 25.08 3.19
C GLU A 29 10.33 25.81 4.48
N LEU A 30 10.25 27.15 4.45
CA LEU A 30 9.48 27.96 5.41
C LEU A 30 10.09 29.35 5.58
N ASP A 31 9.24 30.31 5.22
CA ASP A 31 8.82 31.46 6.02
C ASP A 31 9.81 32.15 6.98
N GLN A 32 9.82 33.46 6.86
CA GLN A 32 10.64 34.38 7.65
C GLN A 32 10.11 34.43 9.10
N SER A 33 10.84 33.83 10.04
CA SER A 33 11.35 34.52 11.23
C SER A 33 11.70 33.54 12.33
N SER A 34 12.85 33.80 12.96
CA SER A 34 13.34 33.18 14.19
C SER A 34 13.54 31.65 14.13
N SER A 35 14.79 31.24 13.90
CA SER A 35 15.46 30.07 14.55
C SER A 35 16.67 29.53 13.78
N ILE A 36 17.31 30.33 12.92
CA ILE A 36 18.48 29.89 12.12
C ILE A 36 19.55 29.18 12.99
N GLY A 37 19.86 29.68 14.19
CA GLY A 37 20.88 29.08 15.06
C GLY A 37 20.50 27.78 15.80
N ARG A 38 19.21 27.53 16.09
CA ARG A 38 18.76 26.30 16.79
C ARG A 38 18.46 25.15 15.81
N ILE A 39 18.05 25.49 14.61
CA ILE A 39 17.81 24.55 13.52
C ILE A 39 19.14 23.91 13.12
N PHE A 40 20.18 24.71 12.86
CA PHE A 40 21.49 24.18 12.45
C PHE A 40 22.15 23.24 13.45
N SER A 41 22.06 23.50 14.76
CA SER A 41 22.73 22.66 15.75
C SER A 41 22.01 21.32 15.97
N THR A 42 20.68 21.31 15.88
CA THR A 42 19.87 20.10 16.06
C THR A 42 19.89 19.25 14.80
N ASP A 43 19.81 19.89 13.63
CA ASP A 43 19.85 19.21 12.34
C ASP A 43 21.25 18.67 12.03
N PHE A 44 22.32 19.36 12.45
CA PHE A 44 23.68 18.86 12.28
C PHE A 44 23.96 17.65 13.18
N GLN A 45 23.43 17.62 14.40
CA GLN A 45 23.55 16.46 15.29
C GLN A 45 22.76 15.27 14.74
N ASN A 46 21.50 15.49 14.33
CA ASN A 46 20.68 14.47 13.68
C ASN A 46 21.30 13.97 12.37
N PHE A 47 21.86 14.88 11.56
CA PHE A 47 22.59 14.54 10.35
C PHE A 47 23.84 13.72 10.67
N ARG A 48 24.67 14.11 11.64
CA ARG A 48 25.88 13.35 12.00
C ARG A 48 25.53 11.95 12.48
N ASP A 49 24.54 11.85 13.35
CA ASP A 49 24.17 10.59 14.00
C ASP A 49 23.44 9.64 13.02
N ASN A 50 22.71 10.18 12.04
CA ASN A 50 22.11 9.40 10.95
C ASN A 50 23.06 9.17 9.77
N TRP A 51 23.91 10.11 9.37
CA TRP A 51 24.77 9.96 8.19
C TRP A 51 26.06 9.19 8.50
N LEU A 52 26.55 9.15 9.74
CA LEU A 52 27.73 8.34 10.07
C LEU A 52 27.37 6.99 10.70
N SER A 53 26.09 6.70 10.93
CA SER A 53 25.65 5.40 11.41
C SER A 53 25.55 4.38 10.28
N THR A 54 26.15 3.22 10.48
CA THR A 54 26.10 2.09 9.56
C THR A 54 24.67 1.59 9.33
N GLU A 55 23.79 1.72 10.34
CA GLU A 55 22.37 1.35 10.24
C GLU A 55 21.60 2.24 9.25
N SER A 56 21.95 3.51 9.15
CA SER A 56 21.28 4.45 8.26
C SER A 56 21.79 4.35 6.83
N TRP A 57 23.07 4.02 6.63
CA TRP A 57 23.57 3.61 5.31
C TRP A 57 22.93 2.30 4.87
N ALA A 58 22.72 1.34 5.78
CA ALA A 58 21.98 0.11 5.46
C ALA A 58 20.52 0.41 5.09
N LYS A 59 19.85 1.29 5.83
CA LYS A 59 18.49 1.76 5.50
C LYS A 59 18.44 2.56 4.20
N SER A 60 19.39 3.45 3.95
CA SER A 60 19.45 4.26 2.74
C SER A 60 19.83 3.44 1.52
N ALA A 61 20.77 2.49 1.65
CA ALA A 61 21.07 1.51 0.62
C ALA A 61 19.88 0.57 0.38
N MET A 62 19.15 0.17 1.43
CA MET A 62 17.89 -0.57 1.31
C MET A 62 16.83 0.27 0.59
N ILE A 63 16.68 1.55 0.91
CA ILE A 63 15.79 2.49 0.22
C ILE A 63 16.23 2.69 -1.24
N HIS A 64 17.52 2.78 -1.52
CA HIS A 64 18.04 2.96 -2.88
C HIS A 64 17.94 1.68 -3.70
N VAL A 65 18.06 0.50 -3.08
CA VAL A 65 17.69 -0.79 -3.66
C VAL A 65 16.17 -0.82 -3.90
N LEU A 66 15.34 -0.42 -2.94
CA LEU A 66 13.88 -0.27 -3.10
C LEU A 66 13.51 0.69 -4.25
N MET A 67 14.26 1.78 -4.45
CA MET A 67 13.99 2.80 -5.48
C MET A 67 14.55 2.43 -6.87
N ASN A 68 15.66 1.69 -6.95
CA ASN A 68 16.37 1.41 -8.22
C ASN A 68 16.41 -0.08 -8.60
N GLY A 69 15.84 -0.99 -7.81
CA GLY A 69 15.85 -2.43 -8.09
C GLY A 69 14.78 -3.22 -7.35
N ILE A 70 13.85 -3.81 -8.11
CA ILE A 70 13.00 -4.96 -7.74
C ILE A 70 11.60 -4.65 -7.16
N PHE A 71 11.21 -3.38 -6.97
CA PHE A 71 9.80 -3.05 -6.73
C PHE A 71 9.25 -2.23 -7.91
N PRO A 72 8.21 -2.71 -8.65
CA PRO A 72 7.43 -1.77 -9.44
C PRO A 72 6.77 -0.79 -8.47
N ASN A 73 6.62 0.45 -8.94
CA ASN A 73 5.95 1.58 -8.29
C ASN A 73 4.84 1.15 -7.33
N PRO A 74 4.65 1.85 -6.20
CA PRO A 74 3.45 1.68 -5.40
C PRO A 74 2.27 1.77 -6.34
N VAL A 75 1.47 0.70 -6.36
CA VAL A 75 0.39 0.53 -7.31
C VAL A 75 -0.49 1.77 -7.18
N PRO A 76 -0.49 2.68 -8.17
CA PRO A 76 -1.41 3.80 -8.13
C PRO A 76 -2.77 3.17 -8.37
N ILE A 77 -3.68 3.28 -7.41
CA ILE A 77 -5.06 3.01 -7.75
C ILE A 77 -5.51 4.18 -8.61
N MET A 78 -5.57 3.91 -9.90
CA MET A 78 -6.00 4.92 -10.84
C MET A 78 -7.50 4.81 -10.98
N TYR A 79 -8.17 5.83 -10.45
CA TYR A 79 -9.37 6.48 -10.99
C TYR A 79 -10.43 5.50 -11.49
N TYR A 80 -11.50 5.34 -10.70
CA TYR A 80 -12.81 4.95 -11.22
C TYR A 80 -13.24 6.03 -12.21
N GLY A 81 -12.72 5.97 -13.43
CA GLY A 81 -13.34 6.62 -14.57
C GLY A 81 -14.76 6.08 -14.58
N THR A 82 -15.70 6.99 -14.39
CA THR A 82 -17.14 6.77 -14.54
C THR A 82 -17.33 5.77 -15.66
N ILE A 83 -17.73 4.55 -15.33
CA ILE A 83 -18.14 3.58 -16.33
C ILE A 83 -19.38 4.23 -16.94
N GLY A 84 -19.20 4.91 -18.07
CA GLY A 84 -20.33 5.35 -18.89
C GLY A 84 -21.19 4.11 -19.09
N GLU A 85 -22.48 4.25 -18.84
CA GLU A 85 -23.44 3.19 -18.50
C GLU A 85 -23.54 1.99 -19.47
N ASN A 86 -22.72 1.87 -20.52
CA ASN A 86 -22.84 0.86 -21.56
C ASN A 86 -21.53 0.25 -22.11
N GLU A 87 -20.36 0.43 -21.51
CA GLU A 87 -19.12 -0.17 -22.04
C GLU A 87 -18.60 -1.33 -21.17
N SER A 88 -18.67 -2.55 -21.71
CA SER A 88 -17.94 -3.69 -21.14
C SER A 88 -16.44 -3.49 -21.36
N PRO A 89 -15.61 -3.48 -20.30
CA PRO A 89 -14.17 -3.23 -20.44
C PRO A 89 -13.53 -4.31 -21.31
N ALA A 90 -12.68 -3.90 -22.25
CA ALA A 90 -11.94 -4.81 -23.11
C ALA A 90 -11.10 -5.80 -22.28
N HIS A 91 -11.10 -7.08 -22.68
CA HIS A 91 -10.40 -8.19 -22.00
C HIS A 91 -8.91 -7.91 -21.73
N GLU A 92 -8.26 -7.14 -22.59
CA GLU A 92 -6.84 -6.77 -22.47
C GLU A 92 -6.62 -5.73 -21.37
N VAL A 93 -7.55 -4.78 -21.21
CA VAL A 93 -7.53 -3.80 -20.12
C VAL A 93 -7.73 -4.51 -18.78
N LEU A 94 -8.58 -5.54 -18.73
CA LEU A 94 -8.79 -6.35 -17.54
C LEU A 94 -7.57 -7.20 -17.18
N ARG A 95 -6.91 -7.82 -18.16
CA ARG A 95 -5.68 -8.60 -17.95
C ARG A 95 -4.54 -7.71 -17.46
N PHE A 96 -4.39 -6.53 -18.08
CA PHE A 96 -3.43 -5.51 -17.64
C PHE A 96 -3.75 -4.98 -16.23
N ARG A 97 -5.03 -4.86 -15.88
CA ARG A 97 -5.47 -4.54 -14.51
C ARG A 97 -5.09 -5.66 -13.54
N GLN A 98 -5.36 -6.93 -13.83
CA GLN A 98 -4.96 -8.04 -12.96
C GLN A 98 -3.45 -8.09 -12.68
N GLU A 99 -2.61 -7.77 -13.67
CA GLU A 99 -1.15 -7.64 -13.49
C GLU A 99 -0.75 -6.51 -12.52
N ARG A 100 -1.58 -5.48 -12.37
CA ARG A 100 -1.39 -4.36 -11.44
C ARG A 100 -2.03 -4.57 -10.06
N GLY A 101 -2.48 -5.78 -9.71
CA GLY A 101 -2.90 -6.08 -8.33
C GLY A 101 -4.41 -5.93 -8.04
N TYR A 102 -5.26 -6.00 -9.06
CA TYR A 102 -6.72 -6.10 -8.85
C TYR A 102 -7.09 -7.55 -8.49
N PHE A 103 -6.84 -7.92 -7.25
CA PHE A 103 -7.29 -9.20 -6.69
C PHE A 103 -8.81 -9.19 -6.57
N THR A 104 -9.44 -10.35 -6.72
CA THR A 104 -10.90 -10.48 -6.59
C THR A 104 -11.76 -9.86 -7.69
N ALA A 105 -11.15 -9.16 -8.67
CA ALA A 105 -11.81 -8.51 -9.80
C ALA A 105 -12.22 -9.46 -10.95
N SER A 106 -12.38 -10.76 -10.66
CA SER A 106 -12.95 -11.67 -11.65
C SER A 106 -14.36 -11.17 -12.00
N GLN A 107 -14.63 -10.95 -13.29
CA GLN A 107 -15.91 -10.46 -13.81
C GLN A 107 -17.05 -11.49 -13.68
N GLY A 108 -16.75 -12.68 -13.15
CA GLY A 108 -17.74 -13.72 -12.94
C GLY A 108 -18.65 -13.36 -11.77
N ILE A 109 -19.95 -13.27 -12.05
CA ILE A 109 -20.97 -13.11 -11.01
C ILE A 109 -20.91 -14.30 -10.06
N ARG A 110 -20.79 -14.01 -8.76
CA ARG A 110 -20.73 -15.03 -7.70
C ARG A 110 -22.14 -15.39 -7.23
N TRP A 111 -22.85 -16.13 -8.08
CA TRP A 111 -24.24 -16.54 -7.85
C TRP A 111 -24.50 -17.33 -6.55
N LYS A 112 -23.47 -18.01 -6.05
CA LYS A 112 -23.53 -18.80 -4.83
C LYS A 112 -22.45 -18.31 -3.86
N ARG A 113 -22.85 -18.08 -2.61
CA ARG A 113 -21.93 -17.84 -1.49
C ARG A 113 -21.75 -19.14 -0.69
N PRO A 114 -20.56 -19.74 -0.67
CA PRO A 114 -20.31 -20.91 0.16
C PRO A 114 -20.40 -20.60 1.65
N SER A 115 -20.87 -21.56 2.44
CA SER A 115 -21.09 -21.40 3.88
C SER A 115 -19.81 -21.27 4.71
N HIS A 116 -18.66 -21.69 4.17
CA HIS A 116 -17.36 -21.61 4.85
C HIS A 116 -16.71 -20.22 4.75
N LEU A 117 -17.33 -19.27 4.03
CA LEU A 117 -16.88 -17.88 4.00
C LEU A 117 -17.32 -17.16 5.28
N HIS A 118 -16.36 -16.66 6.03
CA HIS A 118 -16.61 -16.00 7.31
C HIS A 118 -17.06 -14.55 7.18
N PHE A 119 -16.62 -13.84 6.13
CA PHE A 119 -16.85 -12.40 5.99
C PHE A 119 -17.66 -12.06 4.74
N ARG A 120 -18.47 -11.01 4.81
CA ARG A 120 -19.31 -10.48 3.72
C ARG A 120 -18.77 -9.18 3.18
N ILE A 121 -19.20 -8.85 1.97
CA ILE A 121 -18.95 -7.54 1.37
C ILE A 121 -19.50 -6.45 2.30
N GLY A 122 -18.72 -5.40 2.52
CA GLY A 122 -19.09 -4.27 3.38
C GLY A 122 -18.84 -4.49 4.87
N GLN A 123 -18.44 -5.69 5.30
CA GLN A 123 -18.01 -5.87 6.69
C GLN A 123 -16.61 -5.29 6.92
N VAL A 124 -16.42 -4.71 8.10
CA VAL A 124 -15.12 -4.20 8.53
C VAL A 124 -14.37 -5.29 9.27
N VAL A 125 -13.10 -5.45 8.92
CA VAL A 125 -12.20 -6.47 9.43
C VAL A 125 -10.88 -5.85 9.86
N LYS A 126 -10.19 -6.54 10.77
CA LYS A 126 -8.83 -6.22 11.19
C LYS A 126 -7.90 -7.36 10.82
N HIS A 127 -6.73 -7.00 10.31
CA HIS A 127 -5.65 -7.94 10.08
C HIS A 127 -5.03 -8.38 11.41
N ARG A 128 -4.89 -9.69 11.65
CA ARG A 128 -4.41 -10.25 12.92
C ARG A 128 -2.94 -9.90 13.19
N SER A 129 -2.06 -10.16 12.24
CA SER A 129 -0.62 -9.95 12.42
C SER A 129 -0.20 -8.48 12.29
N GLU A 130 -0.64 -7.80 11.22
CA GLU A 130 -0.28 -6.41 10.93
C GLU A 130 -1.15 -5.36 11.65
N GLY A 131 -2.34 -5.73 12.12
CA GLY A 131 -3.17 -4.89 12.98
C GLY A 131 -3.94 -3.77 12.28
N TYR A 132 -3.86 -3.61 10.97
CA TYR A 132 -4.63 -2.60 10.23
C TYR A 132 -6.10 -3.01 10.08
N THR A 133 -6.97 -2.02 9.93
CA THR A 133 -8.42 -2.17 9.74
C THR A 133 -8.78 -1.85 8.30
N GLY A 134 -9.82 -2.49 7.78
CA GLY A 134 -10.33 -2.20 6.46
C GLY A 134 -11.67 -2.84 6.18
N VAL A 135 -12.30 -2.44 5.08
CA VAL A 135 -13.61 -2.96 4.64
C VAL A 135 -13.44 -3.99 3.53
N VAL A 136 -14.17 -5.09 3.62
CA VAL A 136 -14.16 -6.14 2.60
C VAL A 136 -14.88 -5.65 1.33
N ILE A 137 -14.14 -5.56 0.23
CA ILE A 137 -14.65 -5.17 -1.10
C ILE A 137 -14.80 -6.35 -2.05
N GLY A 138 -14.31 -7.54 -1.68
CA GLY A 138 -14.45 -8.75 -2.47
C GLY A 138 -14.00 -10.01 -1.74
N TRP A 139 -14.45 -11.18 -2.20
CA TRP A 139 -13.86 -12.48 -1.85
C TRP A 139 -13.62 -13.41 -3.05
N ASP A 140 -12.62 -14.28 -2.94
CA ASP A 140 -12.35 -15.41 -3.83
C ASP A 140 -12.25 -16.71 -3.00
N LEU A 141 -12.72 -17.84 -3.55
CA LEU A 141 -12.66 -19.13 -2.86
C LEU A 141 -11.26 -19.75 -2.82
N LYS A 142 -10.42 -19.33 -3.76
CA LYS A 142 -9.02 -19.70 -3.91
C LYS A 142 -8.29 -18.44 -4.35
N ALA A 143 -7.00 -18.37 -4.05
CA ALA A 143 -6.19 -17.26 -4.50
C ALA A 143 -6.30 -17.08 -6.02
N SER A 144 -6.76 -15.89 -6.44
CA SER A 144 -6.86 -15.50 -7.86
C SER A 144 -5.74 -14.54 -8.29
N ALA A 145 -4.72 -14.36 -7.43
CA ALA A 145 -3.55 -13.54 -7.69
C ALA A 145 -2.61 -14.18 -8.74
N SER A 146 -1.74 -13.37 -9.33
CA SER A 146 -0.71 -13.87 -10.24
C SER A 146 0.23 -14.86 -9.52
N GLU A 147 0.74 -15.84 -10.26
CA GLU A 147 1.65 -16.84 -9.70
C GLU A 147 2.91 -16.21 -9.08
N THR A 148 3.40 -15.11 -9.68
CA THR A 148 4.53 -14.34 -9.15
C THR A 148 4.22 -13.67 -7.82
N TRP A 149 3.01 -13.12 -7.65
CA TRP A 149 2.57 -12.55 -6.38
C TRP A 149 2.40 -13.66 -5.33
N LEU A 150 1.76 -14.77 -5.69
CA LEU A 150 1.54 -15.89 -4.77
C LEU A 150 2.83 -16.53 -4.28
N PHE A 151 3.80 -16.70 -5.18
CA PHE A 151 5.12 -17.19 -4.79
C PHE A 151 5.85 -16.20 -3.88
N ARG A 152 5.70 -14.89 -4.11
CA ARG A 152 6.32 -13.87 -3.26
C ARG A 152 5.71 -13.83 -1.86
N GLU A 153 4.38 -13.83 -1.75
CA GLU A 153 3.69 -13.70 -0.46
C GLU A 153 3.65 -15.02 0.33
N TYR A 154 3.43 -16.14 -0.34
CA TYR A 154 3.22 -17.44 0.32
C TYR A 154 4.36 -18.43 0.09
N GLY A 155 5.32 -18.13 -0.80
CA GLY A 155 6.37 -19.08 -1.17
C GLY A 155 5.78 -20.38 -1.73
N ASP A 156 6.27 -21.49 -1.18
CA ASP A 156 5.86 -22.85 -1.52
C ASP A 156 4.61 -23.34 -0.74
N LEU A 157 3.99 -22.48 0.07
CA LEU A 157 2.80 -22.83 0.87
C LEU A 157 1.55 -22.93 -0.01
N GLN A 158 1.48 -24.00 -0.80
CA GLN A 158 0.39 -24.27 -1.73
C GLN A 158 -0.96 -24.41 -1.03
N ALA A 159 -0.96 -24.82 0.24
CA ALA A 159 -2.15 -24.91 1.07
C ALA A 159 -2.87 -23.56 1.15
N LEU A 160 -2.15 -22.45 1.42
CA LEU A 160 -2.73 -21.11 1.56
C LEU A 160 -3.51 -20.69 0.32
N ARG A 161 -3.00 -21.00 -0.87
CA ARG A 161 -3.63 -20.68 -2.16
C ARG A 161 -5.01 -21.31 -2.34
N SER A 162 -5.28 -22.42 -1.65
CA SER A 162 -6.56 -23.13 -1.72
C SER A 162 -7.63 -22.59 -0.77
N TRP A 163 -7.25 -21.70 0.15
CA TRP A 163 -8.17 -21.08 1.09
C TRP A 163 -8.87 -19.86 0.49
N PRO A 164 -9.99 -19.44 1.09
CA PRO A 164 -10.63 -18.20 0.70
C PRO A 164 -9.76 -16.98 1.01
N HIS A 165 -9.75 -16.03 0.08
CA HIS A 165 -9.06 -14.75 0.21
C HIS A 165 -10.05 -13.61 0.04
N TYR A 166 -9.75 -12.49 0.67
CA TYR A 166 -10.56 -11.29 0.67
C TYR A 166 -9.73 -10.13 0.15
N SER A 167 -10.35 -9.27 -0.67
CA SER A 167 -9.79 -7.95 -0.95
C SER A 167 -10.37 -6.95 0.03
N ILE A 168 -9.48 -6.17 0.63
CA ILE A 168 -9.77 -5.29 1.75
C ILE A 168 -9.31 -3.89 1.38
N LEU A 169 -10.21 -2.92 1.47
CA LEU A 169 -9.88 -1.51 1.37
C LEU A 169 -9.43 -1.03 2.75
N VAL A 170 -8.16 -0.67 2.89
CA VAL A 170 -7.52 -0.37 4.18
C VAL A 170 -7.94 1.01 4.68
N ASP A 171 -7.91 1.27 5.99
CA ASP A 171 -8.12 2.62 6.52
C ASP A 171 -6.89 3.52 6.25
N GLU A 172 -7.10 4.69 5.67
CA GLU A 172 -6.05 5.68 5.40
C GLU A 172 -5.46 6.29 6.68
N ARG A 173 -6.14 6.14 7.83
CA ARG A 173 -5.62 6.58 9.12
C ARG A 173 -4.63 5.59 9.72
N ASP A 174 -4.58 4.36 9.22
CA ASP A 174 -3.68 3.36 9.77
C ASP A 174 -2.22 3.67 9.41
N PRO A 175 -1.27 3.55 10.35
CA PRO A 175 0.15 3.82 10.09
C PRO A 175 0.72 3.02 8.92
N ILE A 176 0.16 1.84 8.64
CA ILE A 176 0.62 0.98 7.55
C ILE A 176 0.32 1.57 6.17
N SER A 177 -0.79 2.31 6.04
CA SER A 177 -1.21 2.98 4.81
C SER A 177 -0.32 4.18 4.47
N THR A 178 0.32 4.77 5.49
CA THR A 178 1.19 5.96 5.34
C THR A 178 2.67 5.60 5.29
N ALA A 179 3.10 4.57 6.03
CA ALA A 179 4.51 4.17 6.14
C ALA A 179 5.00 3.35 4.95
N THR A 180 4.12 2.53 4.40
CA THR A 180 4.35 1.89 3.10
C THR A 180 3.50 2.70 2.14
N MET A 181 3.97 3.02 0.94
CA MET A 181 3.09 3.47 -0.15
C MET A 181 2.22 2.26 -0.57
N ALA A 182 1.45 1.75 0.39
CA ALA A 182 0.74 0.50 0.35
C ALA A 182 -0.38 0.64 -0.68
N PRO A 183 -0.68 -0.44 -1.41
CA PRO A 183 -1.83 -0.43 -2.28
C PRO A 183 -3.07 -0.11 -1.44
N GLU A 184 -3.90 0.82 -1.91
CA GLU A 184 -5.08 1.28 -1.15
C GLU A 184 -6.10 0.12 -0.91
N ALA A 185 -5.95 -1.00 -1.63
CA ALA A 185 -6.57 -2.29 -1.31
C ALA A 185 -5.54 -3.43 -1.19
N THR A 186 -5.67 -4.27 -0.17
CA THR A 186 -4.84 -5.46 0.10
C THR A 186 -5.59 -6.76 -0.20
N TYR A 187 -4.86 -7.88 -0.28
CA TYR A 187 -5.42 -9.21 -0.50
C TYR A 187 -4.94 -10.18 0.57
N VAL A 188 -5.87 -10.71 1.33
CA VAL A 188 -5.58 -11.37 2.61
C VAL A 188 -6.35 -12.68 2.72
N VAL A 189 -5.70 -13.68 3.29
CA VAL A 189 -6.32 -14.99 3.57
C VAL A 189 -7.32 -14.89 4.72
N GLN A 190 -8.42 -15.65 4.67
CA GLN A 190 -9.50 -15.62 5.67
C GLN A 190 -9.02 -15.72 7.13
N GLN A 191 -8.00 -16.54 7.39
CA GLN A 191 -7.50 -16.84 8.74
C GLN A 191 -6.84 -15.64 9.40
N GLU A 192 -6.26 -14.74 8.60
CA GLU A 192 -5.58 -13.53 9.11
C GLU A 192 -6.56 -12.39 9.39
N LEU A 193 -7.86 -12.64 9.30
CA LEU A 193 -8.88 -11.62 9.50
C LEU A 193 -9.71 -11.87 10.75
N GLU A 194 -10.11 -10.76 11.36
CA GLU A 194 -11.02 -10.70 12.50
C GLU A 194 -12.10 -9.68 12.22
N LEU A 195 -13.35 -9.99 12.59
CA LEU A 195 -14.47 -9.08 12.40
C LEU A 195 -14.36 -7.90 13.37
N MET A 196 -14.53 -6.69 12.86
CA MET A 196 -14.55 -5.44 13.62
C MET A 196 -15.92 -4.78 13.51
N PRO A 197 -16.91 -5.19 14.32
CA PRO A 197 -18.25 -4.59 14.27
C PRO A 197 -18.22 -3.13 14.74
N ASN A 198 -19.20 -2.35 14.30
CA ASN A 198 -19.41 -0.95 14.73
C ASN A 198 -18.19 -0.05 14.53
N THR A 199 -17.38 -0.35 13.52
CA THR A 199 -16.16 0.40 13.18
C THR A 199 -16.32 0.97 11.78
N GLU A 200 -16.08 2.27 11.63
CA GLU A 200 -16.12 2.95 10.34
C GLU A 200 -14.68 3.21 9.86
N VAL A 201 -14.42 2.83 8.62
CA VAL A 201 -13.16 3.00 7.91
C VAL A 201 -13.17 4.35 7.18
N GLN A 202 -12.04 5.06 7.22
CA GLN A 202 -11.85 6.26 6.41
C GLN A 202 -10.97 5.96 5.21
N HIS A 203 -11.54 6.09 4.01
CA HIS A 203 -10.79 5.89 2.76
C HIS A 203 -11.38 6.72 1.62
N SER A 204 -10.54 7.39 0.83
CA SER A 204 -10.94 8.28 -0.27
C SER A 204 -11.82 7.58 -1.32
N MET A 205 -11.50 6.34 -1.67
CA MET A 205 -12.28 5.52 -2.62
C MET A 205 -13.49 4.78 -2.05
N LEU A 206 -13.81 4.94 -0.76
CA LEU A 206 -14.88 4.18 -0.14
C LEU A 206 -16.23 4.38 -0.85
N GLY A 207 -16.47 5.61 -1.31
CA GLY A 207 -17.63 5.99 -2.11
C GLY A 207 -17.74 5.31 -3.47
N ASN A 208 -16.69 4.67 -3.99
CA ASN A 208 -16.74 3.91 -5.26
C ASN A 208 -17.37 2.53 -5.10
N PHE A 209 -17.35 1.98 -3.87
CA PHE A 209 -17.85 0.64 -3.55
C PHE A 209 -19.13 0.66 -2.72
N PHE A 210 -19.28 1.68 -1.86
CA PHE A 210 -20.34 1.74 -0.86
C PHE A 210 -21.10 3.05 -0.92
N VAL A 211 -22.40 2.98 -0.64
CA VAL A 211 -23.32 4.13 -0.64
C VAL A 211 -23.42 4.77 0.75
N ALA A 212 -23.43 3.94 1.79
CA ALA A 212 -23.60 4.36 3.17
C ALA A 212 -23.07 3.32 4.15
N TYR A 213 -22.95 3.71 5.42
CA TYR A 213 -22.67 2.83 6.54
C TYR A 213 -23.93 2.70 7.41
N ASP A 214 -24.38 1.47 7.70
CA ASP A 214 -25.64 1.22 8.42
C ASP A 214 -25.48 1.15 9.96
N GLY A 215 -24.26 1.39 10.45
CA GLY A 215 -23.90 1.25 11.87
C GLY A 215 -23.17 -0.04 12.19
N GLY A 216 -23.29 -1.09 11.36
CA GLY A 216 -22.56 -2.35 11.50
C GLY A 216 -21.73 -2.75 10.28
N GLN A 217 -22.20 -2.42 9.07
CA GLN A 217 -21.56 -2.73 7.80
C GLN A 217 -21.85 -1.67 6.74
N TYR A 218 -21.07 -1.68 5.67
CA TYR A 218 -21.28 -0.81 4.53
C TYR A 218 -22.29 -1.38 3.54
N ILE A 219 -23.17 -0.52 3.04
CA ILE A 219 -24.16 -0.85 2.01
C ILE A 219 -23.48 -0.73 0.64
N ALA A 220 -23.27 -1.87 -0.01
CA ALA A 220 -22.66 -1.95 -1.33
C ALA A 220 -23.46 -1.18 -2.42
N GLN A 221 -22.74 -0.62 -3.38
CA GLN A 221 -23.31 -0.09 -4.62
C GLN A 221 -23.93 -1.20 -5.48
N ASP A 222 -24.80 -0.81 -6.41
CA ASP A 222 -25.54 -1.75 -7.26
C ASP A 222 -24.62 -2.63 -8.11
N TRP A 223 -23.53 -2.07 -8.66
CA TRP A 223 -22.57 -2.86 -9.44
C TRP A 223 -21.90 -3.96 -8.60
N LEU A 224 -21.60 -3.65 -7.32
CA LEU A 224 -20.95 -4.59 -6.41
C LEU A 224 -21.94 -5.65 -5.92
N LYS A 225 -23.20 -5.27 -5.64
CA LYS A 225 -24.30 -6.20 -5.38
C LYS A 225 -24.57 -7.14 -6.56
N ASN A 226 -24.51 -6.63 -7.79
CA ASN A 226 -24.68 -7.45 -8.99
C ASN A 226 -23.55 -8.49 -9.13
N LEU A 227 -22.33 -8.16 -8.70
CA LEU A 227 -21.20 -9.08 -8.70
C LEU A 227 -21.28 -10.10 -7.54
N TYR A 228 -21.82 -9.70 -6.39
CA TYR A 228 -21.98 -10.49 -5.17
C TYR A 228 -23.44 -10.53 -4.69
N PRO A 229 -24.37 -11.15 -5.44
CA PRO A 229 -25.82 -11.03 -5.18
C PRO A 229 -26.32 -11.76 -3.91
N LYS A 230 -25.44 -12.48 -3.21
CA LYS A 230 -25.76 -13.26 -2.00
C LYS A 230 -25.07 -12.71 -0.74
N ASP A 231 -24.35 -11.61 -0.89
CA ASP A 231 -23.73 -10.87 0.20
C ASP A 231 -24.66 -9.77 0.70
#